data_AF-A0A6L7TJH8-F1
#
_entry.id   AF-A0A6L7TJH8-F1
#
_cell.length_a   1.000
_cell.length_b   1.000
_cell.length_c   1.000
_cell.angle_alpha   90.00
_cell.angle_beta   90.00
_cell.angle_gamma   90.00
#
_symmetry.space_group_name_H-M   'P 1'
#
loop_
_entity.id
_entity.type
_entity.pdbx_description
1 polymer ?
#
loop_
_entity_poly.entity_id
_entity_poly.type
_entity_poly.pdbx_seq_one_letter_code
_entity_poly.pdbx_strand_id
1 'polypeptide(L)'
;MQRKVLFTAWKLPVLVAVIALLASLAFAACGGEEPGPTSTLMPGTTEQPAPTSTPHPTEDPPPTVRPTATDTPAPTAMPEPTAVPALTASTAPQATEVPEPTPAPVATATPEPTAAPEPTATPEPTATPEPTATPLPPCEGTRGGALGNCAPEFAGTQEWINSEPLSMESLRGKVVLIDFWTYSCINCIRTLPFLREWYDRYADEGLVIVGVHTPEFEFEKLYDNVVQATKDEMVAWPVVQDNEFSVWRSYSNRYWPAKYLIDQHGVIRYRHFGEGRYAETEEWIRALLEEVGAEAEAFTEPLPSDQKRDSASMQDGARMQTPELFAGWEFTVSQRRGGIGQGDVYIEAAQASSESEDHEAAVADFQVPSSVSVDHIYFQGPWAIGPESARHAREDTEYNDFVLLVYSARSVNTVLTSESGEPYKVVVTVNNEYLTEENKGNDIVIGEGGESYLIVTEPKAYKIVEHSEWQKHQILQMFSDSDDFGLFSFTFGSYEDGF
;
A
#
# COMPACT_ATOMS: atom_id res chain seq x y z
N MET A 1 -11.66 -80.05 29.66
CA MET A 1 -11.68 -80.27 28.19
C MET A 1 -10.54 -79.45 27.60
N GLN A 2 -9.45 -80.04 27.11
CA GLN A 2 -9.27 -80.67 25.78
C GLN A 2 -9.24 -79.68 24.59
N ARG A 3 -8.02 -79.17 24.31
CA ARG A 3 -7.30 -79.14 23.01
C ARG A 3 -7.87 -78.49 21.73
N LYS A 4 -6.96 -77.72 21.09
CA LYS A 4 -6.68 -77.56 19.63
C LYS A 4 -7.59 -76.65 18.78
N VAL A 5 -7.18 -76.05 17.64
CA VAL A 5 -5.90 -75.51 17.08
C VAL A 5 -6.15 -75.04 15.61
N LEU A 6 -5.26 -74.21 15.02
CA LEU A 6 -5.23 -73.71 13.61
C LEU A 6 -6.33 -72.67 13.24
N PHE A 7 -6.19 -71.75 12.29
CA PHE A 7 -5.12 -71.04 11.54
C PHE A 7 -5.81 -70.57 10.24
N THR A 8 -5.75 -69.30 9.90
CA THR A 8 -5.71 -68.84 8.50
C THR A 8 -4.97 -67.52 8.46
N ALA A 9 -4.14 -67.35 7.44
CA ALA A 9 -3.30 -66.17 7.24
C ALA A 9 -3.40 -65.76 5.78
N TRP A 10 -3.18 -64.48 5.48
CA TRP A 10 -2.34 -64.04 4.37
C TRP A 10 -1.99 -62.56 4.48
N LYS A 11 -0.79 -62.21 4.00
CA LYS A 11 -0.25 -60.85 3.89
C LYS A 11 -0.18 -60.49 2.40
N LEU A 12 -0.32 -59.20 2.05
CA LEU A 12 0.56 -58.56 1.06
C LEU A 12 0.41 -57.03 1.08
N PRO A 13 1.52 -56.25 1.15
CA PRO A 13 1.56 -54.85 0.78
C PRO A 13 2.43 -54.62 -0.48
N VAL A 14 2.01 -53.74 -1.40
CA VAL A 14 2.82 -53.37 -2.58
C VAL A 14 2.50 -51.92 -3.00
N LEU A 15 3.50 -51.02 -2.96
CA LEU A 15 4.02 -50.31 -4.14
C LEU A 15 5.29 -49.51 -3.78
N VAL A 16 6.40 -49.78 -4.46
CA VAL A 16 7.63 -48.95 -4.44
C VAL A 16 8.11 -48.80 -5.88
N ALA A 17 8.59 -47.61 -6.24
CA ALA A 17 8.95 -47.21 -7.59
C ALA A 17 10.33 -47.71 -8.05
N VAL A 18 10.50 -47.94 -9.36
CA VAL A 18 11.78 -47.83 -10.09
C VAL A 18 11.50 -47.42 -11.55
N ILE A 19 12.15 -46.36 -12.05
CA ILE A 19 12.35 -46.11 -13.49
C ILE A 19 13.81 -45.68 -13.74
N ALA A 20 14.57 -46.55 -14.39
CA ALA A 20 15.85 -46.35 -15.09
C ALA A 20 16.13 -47.68 -15.83
N LEU A 21 16.85 -47.80 -16.95
CA LEU A 21 17.63 -46.88 -17.79
C LEU A 21 17.81 -47.55 -19.19
N LEU A 22 18.49 -46.86 -20.12
CA LEU A 22 19.25 -47.33 -21.30
C LEU A 22 18.59 -47.31 -22.69
N ALA A 23 19.27 -46.55 -23.56
CA ALA A 23 19.16 -46.56 -25.02
C ALA A 23 20.18 -47.55 -25.64
N SER A 24 20.03 -47.88 -26.93
CA SER A 24 21.09 -47.78 -27.97
C SER A 24 20.82 -48.61 -29.23
N LEU A 25 20.87 -47.95 -30.41
CA LEU A 25 21.31 -48.46 -31.74
C LEU A 25 20.57 -49.68 -32.36
N ALA A 26 20.45 -49.85 -33.70
CA ALA A 26 20.84 -49.06 -34.88
C ALA A 26 20.13 -49.62 -36.16
N PHE A 27 20.46 -49.03 -37.32
CA PHE A 27 20.12 -49.43 -38.70
C PHE A 27 18.67 -49.20 -39.17
N ALA A 28 18.36 -48.90 -40.43
CA ALA A 28 18.96 -48.09 -41.51
C ALA A 28 18.20 -48.44 -42.81
N ALA A 29 17.79 -47.40 -43.55
CA ALA A 29 17.54 -47.36 -45.00
C ALA A 29 16.36 -48.14 -45.64
N CYS A 30 15.84 -47.51 -46.70
CA CYS A 30 14.82 -47.94 -47.68
C CYS A 30 13.39 -48.15 -47.11
N GLY A 31 12.30 -47.68 -47.73
CA GLY A 31 12.13 -47.04 -49.04
C GLY A 31 11.08 -47.80 -49.86
N GLY A 32 10.01 -47.14 -50.30
CA GLY A 32 8.96 -47.76 -51.13
C GLY A 32 7.64 -46.98 -51.17
N GLU A 33 7.12 -46.83 -52.39
CA GLU A 33 5.91 -46.13 -52.85
C GLU A 33 4.57 -46.31 -52.07
N GLU A 34 3.70 -45.31 -52.30
CA GLU A 34 2.22 -45.31 -52.37
C GLU A 34 1.60 -46.54 -53.11
N PRO A 35 0.25 -46.82 -53.11
CA PRO A 35 -0.85 -45.84 -52.98
C PRO A 35 -2.19 -46.27 -52.30
N GLY A 36 -3.01 -45.26 -51.99
CA GLY A 36 -4.48 -45.28 -52.12
C GLY A 36 -5.32 -45.99 -51.03
N PRO A 37 -6.49 -45.42 -50.69
CA PRO A 37 -7.73 -46.11 -51.08
C PRO A 37 -8.86 -45.21 -51.62
N THR A 38 -9.85 -45.89 -52.20
CA THR A 38 -10.93 -45.38 -53.05
C THR A 38 -12.21 -45.02 -52.30
N SER A 39 -12.91 -43.96 -52.77
CA SER A 39 -14.37 -43.70 -52.79
C SER A 39 -15.32 -44.74 -52.13
N THR A 40 -16.37 -44.42 -51.37
CA THR A 40 -17.52 -43.48 -51.57
C THR A 40 -18.22 -43.27 -50.19
N LEU A 41 -19.27 -42.46 -49.93
CA LEU A 41 -20.23 -41.66 -50.72
C LEU A 41 -20.68 -40.41 -49.89
N MET A 42 -21.78 -39.73 -50.27
CA MET A 42 -22.35 -38.50 -49.65
C MET A 42 -23.47 -38.79 -48.63
N PRO A 43 -23.91 -37.84 -47.79
CA PRO A 43 -24.81 -36.72 -48.20
C PRO A 43 -24.18 -35.34 -47.89
N GLY A 44 -24.65 -34.20 -48.39
CA GLY A 44 -25.81 -33.85 -49.22
C GLY A 44 -25.81 -32.31 -49.36
N THR A 45 -26.17 -31.79 -50.54
CA THR A 45 -25.87 -30.39 -50.92
C THR A 45 -26.70 -29.35 -50.17
N THR A 46 -26.06 -28.30 -49.67
CA THR A 46 -26.71 -27.03 -49.28
C THR A 46 -26.22 -25.93 -50.23
N GLU A 47 -27.13 -25.12 -50.76
CA GLU A 47 -26.81 -24.10 -51.77
C GLU A 47 -26.00 -22.93 -51.19
N GLN A 48 -25.05 -22.45 -51.99
CA GLN A 48 -24.27 -21.25 -51.73
C GLN A 48 -25.09 -19.99 -52.08
N PRO A 49 -25.27 -19.01 -51.17
CA PRO A 49 -25.96 -17.78 -51.50
C PRO A 49 -25.16 -16.93 -52.51
N ALA A 50 -25.88 -16.28 -53.42
CA ALA A 50 -25.32 -15.43 -54.46
C ALA A 50 -24.65 -14.15 -53.90
N PRO A 51 -23.66 -13.57 -54.59
CA PRO A 51 -22.97 -12.36 -54.13
C PRO A 51 -23.93 -11.15 -54.12
N THR A 52 -23.98 -10.45 -52.98
CA THR A 52 -24.74 -9.21 -52.81
C THR A 52 -24.15 -8.09 -53.67
N SER A 53 -25.02 -7.31 -54.32
CA SER A 53 -24.65 -6.16 -55.14
C SER A 53 -23.92 -5.07 -54.35
N THR A 54 -22.90 -4.45 -54.95
CA THR A 54 -22.23 -3.25 -54.46
C THR A 54 -23.23 -2.11 -54.18
N PRO A 55 -23.09 -1.35 -53.08
CA PRO A 55 -23.92 -0.17 -52.84
C PRO A 55 -23.61 0.94 -53.84
N HIS A 56 -24.66 1.67 -54.25
CA HIS A 56 -24.50 2.92 -54.99
C HIS A 56 -23.95 4.02 -54.06
N PRO A 57 -23.18 5.00 -54.60
CA PRO A 57 -22.74 6.15 -53.81
C PRO A 57 -23.95 7.00 -53.39
N THR A 58 -23.96 7.37 -52.12
CA THR A 58 -24.90 8.37 -51.57
C THR A 58 -24.61 9.73 -52.21
N GLU A 59 -25.65 10.47 -52.62
CA GLU A 59 -25.49 11.85 -53.10
C GLU A 59 -25.00 12.77 -51.97
N ASP A 60 -24.05 13.66 -52.27
CA ASP A 60 -23.56 14.65 -51.31
C ASP A 60 -24.71 15.54 -50.81
N PRO A 61 -24.78 15.85 -49.50
CA PRO A 61 -25.77 16.78 -48.98
C PRO A 61 -25.56 18.20 -49.56
N PRO A 62 -26.63 18.96 -49.82
CA PRO A 62 -26.51 20.32 -50.33
C PRO A 62 -25.77 21.22 -49.33
N PRO A 63 -24.99 22.21 -49.80
CA PRO A 63 -24.13 23.01 -48.94
C PRO A 63 -24.94 23.80 -47.91
N THR A 64 -24.59 23.63 -46.63
CA THR A 64 -25.20 24.36 -45.51
C THR A 64 -25.06 25.87 -45.72
N VAL A 65 -26.20 26.57 -45.74
CA VAL A 65 -26.22 28.03 -45.83
C VAL A 65 -25.54 28.62 -44.60
N ARG A 66 -24.42 29.32 -44.81
CA ARG A 66 -23.72 30.05 -43.74
C ARG A 66 -24.71 31.04 -43.09
N PRO A 67 -24.87 31.05 -41.75
CA PRO A 67 -25.70 32.04 -41.09
C PRO A 67 -25.13 33.44 -41.34
N THR A 68 -25.99 34.36 -41.80
CA THR A 68 -25.69 35.79 -41.81
C THR A 68 -25.48 36.26 -40.38
N ALA A 69 -24.48 37.11 -40.16
CA ALA A 69 -24.27 37.75 -38.86
C ALA A 69 -25.49 38.62 -38.52
N THR A 70 -26.13 38.32 -37.40
CA THR A 70 -27.18 39.15 -36.78
C THR A 70 -26.53 40.04 -35.71
N ASP A 71 -27.05 41.25 -35.55
CA ASP A 71 -26.34 42.39 -34.96
C ASP A 71 -25.76 42.19 -33.55
N THR A 72 -24.59 42.77 -33.33
CA THR A 72 -23.96 42.94 -32.02
C THR A 72 -24.92 43.67 -31.06
N PRO A 73 -25.24 43.11 -29.88
CA PRO A 73 -26.03 43.84 -28.89
C PRO A 73 -25.26 45.07 -28.40
N ALA A 74 -25.95 46.21 -28.30
CA ALA A 74 -25.36 47.43 -27.75
C ALA A 74 -24.86 47.20 -26.32
N PRO A 75 -23.75 47.83 -25.90
CA PRO A 75 -23.17 47.60 -24.59
C PRO A 75 -24.15 47.98 -23.49
N THR A 76 -24.49 47.02 -22.63
CA THR A 76 -25.23 47.25 -21.39
C THR A 76 -24.49 48.29 -20.56
N ALA A 77 -25.20 49.31 -20.07
CA ALA A 77 -24.60 50.33 -19.23
C ALA A 77 -23.97 49.71 -17.98
N MET A 78 -22.76 50.16 -17.63
CA MET A 78 -22.10 49.81 -16.37
C MET A 78 -23.06 50.04 -15.19
N PRO A 79 -23.17 49.10 -14.24
CA PRO A 79 -23.81 49.39 -12.96
C PRO A 79 -23.06 50.52 -12.27
N GLU A 80 -23.79 51.41 -11.60
CA GLU A 80 -23.18 52.46 -10.78
C GLU A 80 -22.29 51.83 -9.69
N PRO A 81 -21.15 52.46 -9.34
CA PRO A 81 -20.27 51.92 -8.32
C PRO A 81 -20.99 51.90 -6.97
N THR A 82 -21.29 50.71 -6.46
CA THR A 82 -21.78 50.49 -5.11
C THR A 82 -20.88 51.21 -4.12
N ALA A 83 -21.47 52.05 -3.27
CA ALA A 83 -20.72 52.87 -2.34
C ALA A 83 -19.81 52.00 -1.45
N VAL A 84 -18.52 52.31 -1.45
CA VAL A 84 -17.53 51.70 -0.56
C VAL A 84 -17.99 51.88 0.90
N PRO A 85 -18.12 50.80 1.70
CA PRO A 85 -18.36 50.93 3.13
C PRO A 85 -17.28 51.81 3.75
N ALA A 86 -17.68 52.88 4.42
CA ALA A 86 -16.74 53.78 5.06
C ALA A 86 -15.83 53.00 6.02
N LEU A 87 -14.51 53.17 5.86
CA LEU A 87 -13.51 52.60 6.76
C LEU A 87 -13.85 52.98 8.20
N THR A 88 -14.36 52.01 8.98
CA THR A 88 -14.40 52.14 10.43
C THR A 88 -12.97 52.27 10.91
N ALA A 89 -12.67 53.36 11.61
CA ALA A 89 -11.33 53.65 12.08
C ALA A 89 -10.80 52.45 12.91
N SER A 90 -9.72 51.84 12.43
CA SER A 90 -8.94 50.91 13.25
C SER A 90 -8.54 51.64 14.53
N THR A 91 -9.08 51.18 15.66
CA THR A 91 -8.61 51.62 16.98
C THR A 91 -7.15 51.22 17.09
N ALA A 92 -6.27 52.23 17.13
CA ALA A 92 -4.85 52.02 17.41
C ALA A 92 -4.70 51.19 18.69
N PRO A 93 -3.75 50.24 18.75
CA PRO A 93 -3.49 49.49 19.97
C PRO A 93 -3.17 50.48 21.10
N GLN A 94 -3.88 50.35 22.23
CA GLN A 94 -3.59 51.16 23.40
C GLN A 94 -2.13 50.93 23.80
N ALA A 95 -1.41 52.01 24.11
CA ALA A 95 -0.07 51.91 24.64
C ALA A 95 -0.12 51.11 25.94
N THR A 96 0.65 50.02 26.01
CA THR A 96 0.84 49.22 27.22
C THR A 96 1.27 50.13 28.37
N GLU A 97 0.64 50.00 29.52
CA GLU A 97 1.03 50.76 30.71
C GLU A 97 2.49 50.48 31.05
N VAL A 98 3.25 51.56 31.32
CA VAL A 98 4.64 51.47 31.75
C VAL A 98 4.67 50.79 33.12
N PRO A 99 5.39 49.67 33.31
CA PRO A 99 5.45 49.02 34.61
C PRO A 99 6.08 49.95 35.65
N GLU A 100 5.51 49.98 36.85
CA GLU A 100 6.06 50.76 37.98
C GLU A 100 7.50 50.35 38.30
N PRO A 101 8.34 51.29 38.78
CA PRO A 101 9.74 50.99 39.09
C PRO A 101 9.83 50.00 40.26
N THR A 102 10.54 48.89 40.02
CA THR A 102 10.82 47.85 41.01
C THR A 102 11.39 48.46 42.32
N PRO A 103 10.79 48.20 43.49
CA PRO A 103 11.34 48.67 44.75
C PRO A 103 12.69 47.99 45.04
N ALA A 104 13.61 48.75 45.63
CA ALA A 104 14.94 48.28 46.00
C ALA A 104 14.86 47.09 47.00
N PRO A 105 15.80 46.13 46.94
CA PRO A 105 15.74 44.93 47.77
C PRO A 105 15.83 45.27 49.26
N VAL A 106 14.81 44.87 50.02
CA VAL A 106 14.82 44.92 51.48
C VAL A 106 15.79 43.86 52.01
N ALA A 107 16.61 44.23 52.98
CA ALA A 107 17.60 43.33 53.57
C ALA A 107 16.93 42.09 54.18
N THR A 108 17.39 40.91 53.78
CA THR A 108 16.91 39.61 54.27
C THR A 108 17.14 39.51 55.78
N ALA A 109 16.09 39.16 56.54
CA ALA A 109 16.23 38.86 57.96
C ALA A 109 17.05 37.57 58.15
N THR A 110 17.94 37.56 59.15
CA THR A 110 18.69 36.38 59.56
C THR A 110 17.73 35.24 59.93
N PRO A 111 17.87 34.02 59.37
CA PRO A 111 17.03 32.90 59.75
C PRO A 111 17.31 32.47 61.20
N GLU A 112 16.25 32.11 61.92
CA GLU A 112 16.37 31.44 63.23
C GLU A 112 17.01 30.04 63.07
N PRO A 113 17.72 29.53 64.11
CA PRO A 113 18.36 28.24 64.04
C PRO A 113 17.33 27.10 63.94
N THR A 114 17.37 26.36 62.83
CA THR A 114 16.57 25.16 62.60
C THR A 114 16.79 24.13 63.71
N ALA A 115 15.70 23.56 64.24
CA ALA A 115 15.77 22.47 65.20
C ALA A 115 16.48 21.24 64.59
N ALA A 116 17.19 20.48 65.42
CA ALA A 116 17.89 19.28 64.97
C ALA A 116 16.91 18.24 64.42
N PRO A 117 17.24 17.55 63.31
CA PRO A 117 16.35 16.54 62.73
C PRO A 117 16.22 15.31 63.64
N GLU A 118 15.03 14.71 63.66
CA GLU A 118 14.79 13.42 64.29
C GLU A 118 15.59 12.31 63.58
N PRO A 119 16.00 11.24 64.30
CA PRO A 119 16.79 10.16 63.71
C PRO A 119 16.01 9.45 62.61
N THR A 120 16.56 9.48 61.39
CA THR A 120 16.04 8.74 60.23
C THR A 120 15.90 7.25 60.55
N ALA A 121 14.74 6.67 60.26
CA ALA A 121 14.54 5.24 60.38
C ALA A 121 15.55 4.47 59.50
N THR A 122 16.04 3.34 60.01
CA THR A 122 16.93 2.43 59.28
C THR A 122 16.28 2.05 57.95
N PRO A 123 16.96 2.16 56.80
CA PRO A 123 16.40 1.71 55.53
C PRO A 123 16.12 0.21 55.58
N GLU A 124 14.96 -0.21 55.10
CA GLU A 124 14.68 -1.63 54.88
C GLU A 124 15.69 -2.21 53.88
N PRO A 125 16.09 -3.49 54.03
CA PRO A 125 17.03 -4.11 53.12
C PRO A 125 16.43 -4.14 51.71
N THR A 126 17.14 -3.52 50.76
CA THR A 126 16.84 -3.63 49.33
C THR A 126 16.65 -5.11 48.96
N ALA A 127 15.52 -5.43 48.33
CA ALA A 127 15.26 -6.78 47.86
C ALA A 127 16.44 -7.24 46.98
N THR A 128 16.94 -8.45 47.24
CA THR A 128 17.95 -9.08 46.39
C THR A 128 17.42 -9.08 44.95
N PRO A 129 18.17 -8.56 43.96
CA PRO A 129 17.72 -8.63 42.57
C PRO A 129 17.51 -10.10 42.19
N GLU A 130 16.39 -10.38 41.54
CA GLU A 130 16.12 -11.73 41.05
C GLU A 130 17.26 -12.20 40.13
N PRO A 131 17.62 -13.49 40.16
CA PRO A 131 18.68 -14.00 39.32
C PRO A 131 18.30 -13.78 37.86
N THR A 132 19.08 -12.97 37.14
CA THR A 132 18.97 -12.81 35.70
C THR A 132 18.93 -14.18 35.06
N ALA A 133 17.84 -14.50 34.35
CA ALA A 133 17.66 -15.79 33.71
C ALA A 133 18.87 -16.10 32.81
N THR A 134 19.36 -17.34 32.86
CA THR A 134 20.46 -17.77 31.99
C THR A 134 20.01 -17.57 30.54
N PRO A 135 20.76 -16.84 29.70
CA PRO A 135 20.36 -16.58 28.31
C PRO A 135 20.11 -17.90 27.58
N LEU A 136 18.99 -17.98 26.85
CA LEU A 136 18.70 -19.14 26.03
C LEU A 136 19.81 -19.35 24.99
N PRO A 137 20.14 -20.62 24.66
CA PRO A 137 21.19 -20.92 23.69
C PRO A 137 20.87 -20.33 22.31
N PRO A 138 21.88 -20.01 21.49
CA PRO A 138 21.66 -19.54 20.13
C PRO A 138 20.91 -20.57 19.27
N CYS A 139 20.11 -20.09 18.32
CA CYS A 139 19.56 -20.93 17.26
C CYS A 139 20.68 -21.44 16.34
N GLU A 140 20.85 -22.78 16.27
CA GLU A 140 21.92 -23.44 15.50
C GLU A 140 21.50 -23.88 14.08
N GLY A 141 20.26 -23.58 13.67
CA GLY A 141 19.72 -23.93 12.36
C GLY A 141 20.12 -23.00 11.20
N THR A 142 19.61 -23.30 10.01
CA THR A 142 19.71 -22.44 8.83
C THR A 142 19.04 -21.10 9.09
N ARG A 143 19.66 -19.97 8.68
CA ARG A 143 19.04 -18.64 8.73
C ARG A 143 18.28 -18.32 7.45
N GLY A 144 17.11 -17.68 7.57
CA GLY A 144 16.30 -17.19 6.45
C GLY A 144 14.80 -17.30 6.73
N GLY A 145 13.94 -16.56 6.01
CA GLY A 145 12.50 -16.47 6.28
C GLY A 145 11.62 -17.70 5.95
N ALA A 146 12.12 -18.92 6.13
CA ALA A 146 11.34 -20.15 6.01
C ALA A 146 10.88 -20.63 7.40
N LEU A 147 9.76 -21.34 7.46
CA LEU A 147 9.29 -21.96 8.71
C LEU A 147 10.34 -22.98 9.21
N GLY A 148 10.65 -22.93 10.50
CA GLY A 148 11.66 -23.78 11.15
C GLY A 148 13.11 -23.31 10.98
N ASN A 149 13.37 -22.24 10.23
CA ASN A 149 14.69 -21.60 10.20
C ASN A 149 14.89 -20.68 11.42
N CYS A 150 16.15 -20.40 11.73
CA CYS A 150 16.51 -19.28 12.57
C CYS A 150 16.17 -17.95 11.88
N ALA A 151 15.61 -17.02 12.63
CA ALA A 151 15.47 -15.63 12.24
C ALA A 151 16.83 -15.03 11.78
N PRO A 152 16.92 -14.44 10.58
CA PRO A 152 18.01 -13.53 10.23
C PRO A 152 18.11 -12.34 11.19
N GLU A 153 19.30 -11.77 11.26
CA GLU A 153 19.60 -10.58 12.08
C GLU A 153 19.20 -9.28 11.36
N PHE A 154 18.96 -8.21 12.12
CA PHE A 154 18.70 -6.85 11.61
C PHE A 154 19.98 -6.17 11.07
N ALA A 155 20.75 -6.87 10.24
CA ALA A 155 22.04 -6.42 9.74
C ALA A 155 21.91 -5.66 8.40
N GLY A 156 22.73 -4.62 8.22
CA GLY A 156 22.72 -3.80 7.01
C GLY A 156 21.56 -2.78 6.95
N THR A 157 20.99 -2.47 8.11
CA THR A 157 19.97 -1.45 8.36
C THR A 157 20.59 -0.08 8.65
N GLN A 158 19.74 0.94 8.76
CA GLN A 158 20.12 2.33 9.09
C GLN A 158 19.74 2.62 10.55
N GLU A 159 18.83 3.56 10.77
CA GLU A 159 18.44 4.03 12.11
C GLU A 159 17.31 3.19 12.73
N TRP A 160 17.22 3.26 14.06
CA TRP A 160 16.13 2.71 14.84
C TRP A 160 15.23 3.84 15.38
N ILE A 161 13.93 3.60 15.37
CA ILE A 161 12.88 4.50 15.86
C ILE A 161 12.19 3.80 17.04
N ASN A 162 11.72 4.59 18.02
CA ASN A 162 11.10 4.14 19.27
C ASN A 162 11.98 3.24 20.19
N SER A 163 13.25 2.98 19.84
CA SER A 163 14.12 2.08 20.59
C SER A 163 15.60 2.26 20.26
N GLU A 164 16.46 1.81 21.19
CA GLU A 164 17.87 1.50 20.88
C GLU A 164 17.95 0.24 19.98
N PRO A 165 19.02 0.06 19.18
CA PRO A 165 19.16 -1.08 18.27
C PRO A 165 18.98 -2.44 18.94
N LEU A 166 18.06 -3.26 18.41
CA LEU A 166 17.81 -4.62 18.86
C LEU A 166 18.60 -5.65 18.04
N SER A 167 18.77 -6.84 18.61
CA SER A 167 19.33 -8.01 17.91
C SER A 167 18.50 -9.26 18.20
N MET A 168 18.58 -10.27 17.33
CA MET A 168 17.97 -11.58 17.59
C MET A 168 18.61 -12.31 18.78
N GLU A 169 19.77 -11.89 19.26
CA GLU A 169 20.35 -12.35 20.53
C GLU A 169 19.69 -11.69 21.75
N SER A 170 19.50 -10.37 21.74
CA SER A 170 18.85 -9.63 22.84
C SER A 170 17.35 -9.93 22.98
N LEU A 171 16.73 -10.47 21.94
CA LEU A 171 15.30 -10.84 21.92
C LEU A 171 15.03 -12.30 22.32
N ARG A 172 16.05 -13.12 22.63
CA ARG A 172 15.81 -14.49 23.10
C ARG A 172 15.04 -14.50 24.42
N GLY A 173 14.19 -15.51 24.60
CA GLY A 173 13.25 -15.60 25.73
C GLY A 173 11.93 -14.86 25.51
N LYS A 174 11.78 -14.12 24.40
CA LYS A 174 10.56 -13.41 24.01
C LYS A 174 9.94 -14.00 22.75
N VAL A 175 8.65 -13.74 22.54
CA VAL A 175 8.00 -13.96 21.24
C VAL A 175 8.24 -12.71 20.40
N VAL A 176 8.73 -12.85 19.17
CA VAL A 176 9.00 -11.71 18.29
C VAL A 176 8.12 -11.76 17.06
N LEU A 177 7.34 -10.69 16.82
CA LEU A 177 6.63 -10.46 15.57
C LEU A 177 7.41 -9.44 14.74
N ILE A 178 8.03 -9.89 13.66
CA ILE A 178 8.57 -8.99 12.64
C ILE A 178 7.46 -8.65 11.66
N ASP A 179 7.22 -7.36 11.47
CA ASP A 179 6.28 -6.81 10.50
C ASP A 179 7.03 -5.99 9.45
N PHE A 180 7.07 -6.47 8.21
CA PHE A 180 7.58 -5.69 7.08
C PHE A 180 6.48 -4.76 6.58
N TRP A 181 6.77 -3.45 6.59
CA TRP A 181 5.83 -2.41 6.23
C TRP A 181 6.53 -1.25 5.50
N THR A 182 5.74 -0.41 4.85
CA THR A 182 6.13 0.94 4.43
C THR A 182 4.93 1.87 4.62
N TYR A 183 5.17 3.16 4.86
CA TYR A 183 4.10 4.03 5.38
C TYR A 183 3.11 4.53 4.33
N SER A 184 3.45 4.58 3.04
CA SER A 184 2.47 4.91 1.98
C SER A 184 1.64 3.69 1.52
N CYS A 185 1.99 2.47 1.94
CA CYS A 185 1.24 1.28 1.56
C CYS A 185 -0.08 1.17 2.33
N ILE A 186 -1.22 1.36 1.65
CA ILE A 186 -2.55 1.29 2.27
C ILE A 186 -2.83 -0.06 2.96
N ASN A 187 -2.28 -1.17 2.43
CA ASN A 187 -2.43 -2.50 3.02
C ASN A 187 -1.68 -2.61 4.37
N CYS A 188 -0.56 -1.90 4.51
CA CYS A 188 0.15 -1.78 5.78
C CYS A 188 -0.67 -0.93 6.76
N ILE A 189 -1.12 0.26 6.36
CA ILE A 189 -1.94 1.17 7.19
C ILE A 189 -3.16 0.43 7.78
N ARG A 190 -3.93 -0.30 6.96
CA ARG A 190 -5.10 -1.08 7.43
C ARG A 190 -4.75 -2.26 8.35
N THR A 191 -3.48 -2.66 8.41
CA THR A 191 -2.99 -3.69 9.34
C THR A 191 -2.56 -3.10 10.70
N LEU A 192 -2.15 -1.83 10.76
CA LEU A 192 -1.66 -1.19 11.98
C LEU A 192 -2.65 -1.23 13.17
N PRO A 193 -3.99 -1.14 13.00
CA PRO A 193 -4.95 -1.34 14.10
C PRO A 193 -4.76 -2.67 14.85
N PHE A 194 -4.56 -3.77 14.12
CA PHE A 194 -4.37 -5.10 14.72
C PHE A 194 -3.01 -5.22 15.42
N LEU A 195 -1.97 -4.59 14.88
CA LEU A 195 -0.66 -4.53 15.53
C LEU A 195 -0.69 -3.72 16.84
N ARG A 196 -1.44 -2.59 16.88
CA ARG A 196 -1.68 -1.82 18.11
C ARG A 196 -2.44 -2.67 19.15
N GLU A 197 -3.49 -3.36 18.73
CA GLU A 197 -4.26 -4.27 19.59
C GLU A 197 -3.41 -5.40 20.19
N TRP A 198 -2.50 -5.99 19.41
CA TRP A 198 -1.56 -7.02 19.90
C TRP A 198 -0.45 -6.43 20.78
N TYR A 199 0.03 -5.23 20.48
CA TYR A 199 1.03 -4.54 21.29
C TYR A 199 0.47 -4.22 22.69
N ASP A 200 -0.69 -3.58 22.73
CA ASP A 200 -1.36 -3.15 23.97
C ASP A 200 -1.74 -4.34 24.88
N ARG A 201 -2.06 -5.51 24.29
CA ARG A 201 -2.41 -6.73 25.04
C ARG A 201 -1.21 -7.56 25.48
N TYR A 202 -0.17 -7.67 24.66
CA TYR A 202 0.82 -8.74 24.78
C TYR A 202 2.26 -8.29 25.00
N ALA A 203 2.56 -6.98 24.94
CA ALA A 203 3.92 -6.49 25.19
C ALA A 203 4.45 -6.88 26.58
N ASP A 204 3.62 -6.75 27.61
CA ASP A 204 3.96 -7.12 29.00
C ASP A 204 3.98 -8.65 29.23
N GLU A 205 3.26 -9.42 28.40
CA GLU A 205 3.23 -10.89 28.42
C GLU A 205 4.43 -11.53 27.67
N GLY A 206 5.29 -10.72 27.05
CA GLY A 206 6.52 -11.17 26.39
C GLY A 206 6.52 -11.11 24.87
N LEU A 207 5.52 -10.48 24.23
CA LEU A 207 5.58 -10.15 22.81
C LEU A 207 6.49 -8.93 22.56
N VAL A 208 7.28 -8.97 21.50
CA VAL A 208 7.94 -7.79 20.93
C VAL A 208 7.57 -7.70 19.45
N ILE A 209 6.92 -6.61 19.07
CA ILE A 209 6.75 -6.26 17.66
C ILE A 209 7.97 -5.47 17.21
N VAL A 210 8.54 -5.82 16.05
CA VAL A 210 9.59 -5.04 15.37
C VAL A 210 9.09 -4.72 13.96
N GLY A 211 8.80 -3.44 13.71
CA GLY A 211 8.45 -2.97 12.38
C GLY A 211 9.72 -2.80 11.54
N VAL A 212 9.91 -3.64 10.54
CA VAL A 212 10.97 -3.46 9.55
C VAL A 212 10.42 -2.58 8.45
N HIS A 213 10.78 -1.29 8.50
CA HIS A 213 10.39 -0.33 7.48
C HIS A 213 11.30 -0.49 6.25
N THR A 214 10.82 -1.24 5.26
CA THR A 214 11.49 -1.37 3.96
C THR A 214 10.72 -0.48 2.98
N PRO A 215 11.34 0.57 2.41
CA PRO A 215 10.65 1.54 1.55
C PRO A 215 10.23 0.94 0.21
N GLU A 216 9.14 1.43 -0.35
CA GLU A 216 8.71 1.19 -1.73
C GLU A 216 9.20 2.32 -2.66
N PHE A 217 9.30 3.55 -2.16
CA PHE A 217 9.76 4.74 -2.90
C PHE A 217 10.93 5.47 -2.22
N GLU A 218 11.72 6.26 -2.97
CA GLU A 218 12.87 7.00 -2.42
C GLU A 218 12.49 7.96 -1.28
N PHE A 219 11.33 8.61 -1.35
CA PHE A 219 10.87 9.54 -0.31
C PHE A 219 10.59 8.85 1.04
N GLU A 220 10.41 7.53 1.06
CA GLU A 220 10.19 6.73 2.27
C GLU A 220 11.51 6.32 2.94
N LYS A 221 12.67 6.54 2.30
CA LYS A 221 14.00 6.38 2.94
C LYS A 221 14.32 7.49 3.92
N LEU A 222 13.68 8.65 3.78
CA LEU A 222 13.93 9.83 4.59
C LEU A 222 13.49 9.58 6.04
N TYR A 223 14.47 9.53 6.95
CA TYR A 223 14.27 9.19 8.37
C TYR A 223 13.16 10.03 9.03
N ASP A 224 13.16 11.35 8.82
CA ASP A 224 12.17 12.25 9.42
C ASP A 224 10.74 11.97 8.93
N ASN A 225 10.57 11.51 7.68
CA ASN A 225 9.27 11.11 7.15
C ASN A 225 8.76 9.85 7.84
N VAL A 226 9.62 8.83 8.00
CA VAL A 226 9.25 7.58 8.72
C VAL A 226 8.96 7.88 10.19
N VAL A 227 9.75 8.74 10.84
CA VAL A 227 9.49 9.20 12.20
C VAL A 227 8.16 9.93 12.30
N GLN A 228 7.78 10.76 11.31
CA GLN A 228 6.50 11.43 11.31
C GLN A 228 5.34 10.43 11.13
N ALA A 229 5.44 9.54 10.13
CA ALA A 229 4.47 8.48 9.91
C ALA A 229 4.25 7.58 11.15
N THR A 230 5.31 7.22 11.91
CA THR A 230 5.13 6.45 13.15
C THR A 230 4.30 7.17 14.21
N LYS A 231 4.30 8.51 14.25
CA LYS A 231 3.46 9.29 15.18
C LYS A 231 2.01 9.33 14.69
N ASP A 232 1.81 9.64 13.41
CA ASP A 232 0.49 9.81 12.82
C ASP A 232 -0.30 8.50 12.83
N GLU A 233 0.37 7.38 12.59
CA GLU A 233 -0.19 6.03 12.68
C GLU A 233 -0.07 5.39 14.07
N MET A 234 0.33 6.14 15.10
CA MET A 234 0.40 5.67 16.50
C MET A 234 1.21 4.35 16.67
N VAL A 235 2.30 4.21 15.91
CA VAL A 235 3.24 3.09 15.99
C VAL A 235 4.17 3.31 17.19
N ALA A 236 3.90 2.60 18.29
CA ALA A 236 4.64 2.73 19.55
C ALA A 236 5.79 1.71 19.71
N TRP A 237 5.80 0.63 18.93
CA TRP A 237 6.82 -0.43 19.00
C TRP A 237 8.12 -0.06 18.28
N PRO A 238 9.24 -0.76 18.56
CA PRO A 238 10.49 -0.66 17.82
C PRO A 238 10.30 -0.71 16.29
N VAL A 239 10.88 0.26 15.58
CA VAL A 239 10.95 0.27 14.12
C VAL A 239 12.41 0.38 13.68
N VAL A 240 12.79 -0.34 12.63
CA VAL A 240 14.14 -0.25 12.02
C VAL A 240 14.00 0.06 10.54
N GLN A 241 14.79 1.01 10.04
CA GLN A 241 14.87 1.30 8.61
C GLN A 241 15.75 0.27 7.88
N ASP A 242 15.20 -0.33 6.83
CA ASP A 242 15.86 -1.26 5.91
C ASP A 242 15.88 -0.68 4.49
N ASN A 243 16.39 0.56 4.35
CA ASN A 243 16.40 1.33 3.10
C ASN A 243 17.15 0.63 1.95
N GLU A 244 18.08 -0.25 2.32
CA GLU A 244 18.88 -1.05 1.38
C GLU A 244 18.28 -2.44 1.11
N PHE A 245 17.11 -2.79 1.68
CA PHE A 245 16.45 -4.10 1.59
C PHE A 245 17.32 -5.28 2.09
N SER A 246 18.22 -5.03 3.04
CA SER A 246 19.13 -6.03 3.61
C SER A 246 18.37 -7.08 4.41
N VAL A 247 17.51 -6.64 5.33
CA VAL A 247 16.67 -7.52 6.15
C VAL A 247 15.63 -8.20 5.28
N TRP A 248 14.92 -7.45 4.43
CA TRP A 248 13.96 -7.95 3.44
C TRP A 248 14.49 -9.13 2.62
N ARG A 249 15.68 -8.97 2.01
CA ARG A 249 16.31 -10.04 1.21
C ARG A 249 16.75 -11.22 2.08
N SER A 250 17.24 -10.98 3.29
CA SER A 250 17.63 -12.07 4.21
C SER A 250 16.44 -12.95 4.64
N TYR A 251 15.25 -12.36 4.79
CA TYR A 251 14.00 -13.06 5.02
C TYR A 251 13.40 -13.67 3.72
N SER A 252 14.00 -13.40 2.57
CA SER A 252 13.44 -13.71 1.25
C SER A 252 12.01 -13.17 1.07
N ASN A 253 11.71 -12.01 1.68
CA ASN A 253 10.40 -11.39 1.58
C ASN A 253 10.16 -10.86 0.16
N ARG A 254 8.88 -10.67 -0.19
CA ARG A 254 8.39 -10.18 -1.49
C ARG A 254 7.12 -9.32 -1.41
N TYR A 255 6.62 -9.01 -0.22
CA TYR A 255 5.30 -8.43 -0.04
C TYR A 255 5.26 -7.42 1.10
N TRP A 256 4.44 -6.37 0.92
CA TRP A 256 3.98 -5.47 1.96
C TRP A 256 2.45 -5.66 2.18
N PRO A 257 1.97 -5.77 3.43
CA PRO A 257 2.75 -6.12 4.61
C PRO A 257 3.22 -7.60 4.56
N ALA A 258 4.19 -7.97 5.40
CA ALA A 258 4.54 -9.37 5.64
C ALA A 258 4.94 -9.62 7.09
N LYS A 259 4.41 -10.69 7.69
CA LYS A 259 4.59 -11.04 9.10
C LYS A 259 5.42 -12.29 9.26
N TYR A 260 6.34 -12.28 10.22
CA TYR A 260 7.11 -13.45 10.64
C TYR A 260 7.08 -13.53 12.17
N LEU A 261 6.50 -14.60 12.71
CA LEU A 261 6.44 -14.82 14.15
C LEU A 261 7.52 -15.82 14.56
N ILE A 262 8.28 -15.44 15.58
CA ILE A 262 9.51 -16.08 16.03
C ILE A 262 9.35 -16.45 17.50
N ASP A 263 9.74 -17.67 17.87
CA ASP A 263 9.70 -18.12 19.27
C ASP A 263 10.90 -17.66 20.10
N GLN A 264 10.85 -17.98 21.40
CA GLN A 264 11.89 -17.68 22.39
C GLN A 264 13.31 -18.17 22.04
N HIS A 265 13.44 -19.16 21.15
CA HIS A 265 14.71 -19.68 20.70
C HIS A 265 15.25 -18.97 19.44
N GLY A 266 14.47 -18.07 18.84
CA GLY A 266 14.80 -17.38 17.59
C GLY A 266 14.42 -18.18 16.34
N VAL A 267 13.50 -19.14 16.44
CA VAL A 267 13.02 -19.95 15.29
C VAL A 267 11.73 -19.35 14.74
N ILE A 268 11.62 -19.23 13.42
CA ILE A 268 10.39 -18.78 12.74
C ILE A 268 9.34 -19.90 12.80
N ARG A 269 8.21 -19.64 13.45
CA ARG A 269 7.12 -20.60 13.68
C ARG A 269 5.89 -20.33 12.81
N TYR A 270 5.64 -19.07 12.49
CA TYR A 270 4.56 -18.64 11.60
C TYR A 270 5.03 -17.56 10.63
N ARG A 271 4.37 -17.45 9.47
CA ARG A 271 4.52 -16.32 8.56
C ARG A 271 3.23 -16.05 7.76
N HIS A 272 2.94 -14.80 7.51
CA HIS A 272 1.85 -14.35 6.64
C HIS A 272 2.34 -13.33 5.61
N PHE A 273 1.81 -13.36 4.40
CA PHE A 273 2.14 -12.44 3.31
C PHE A 273 0.87 -11.74 2.83
N GLY A 274 0.91 -10.41 2.77
CA GLY A 274 -0.25 -9.57 2.50
C GLY A 274 -1.05 -9.25 3.77
N GLU A 275 -2.18 -8.59 3.52
CA GLU A 275 -3.16 -8.16 4.52
C GLU A 275 -4.13 -9.29 4.90
N GLY A 276 -4.58 -9.30 6.16
CA GLY A 276 -5.56 -10.24 6.71
C GLY A 276 -4.95 -11.30 7.63
N ARG A 277 -5.71 -12.38 7.87
CA ARG A 277 -5.36 -13.48 8.79
C ARG A 277 -5.00 -13.01 10.19
N TYR A 278 -5.69 -12.00 10.70
CA TYR A 278 -5.44 -11.43 12.01
C TYR A 278 -5.80 -12.45 13.10
N ALA A 279 -6.93 -13.15 12.97
CA ALA A 279 -7.31 -14.24 13.87
C ALA A 279 -6.24 -15.35 13.93
N GLU A 280 -5.81 -15.85 12.77
CA GLU A 280 -4.79 -16.91 12.66
C GLU A 280 -3.42 -16.44 13.18
N THR A 281 -3.05 -15.18 12.93
CA THR A 281 -1.80 -14.60 13.46
C THR A 281 -1.86 -14.49 14.99
N GLU A 282 -2.99 -14.07 15.55
CA GLU A 282 -3.17 -13.94 17.00
C GLU A 282 -3.24 -15.30 17.71
N GLU A 283 -3.84 -16.32 17.10
CA GLU A 283 -3.75 -17.71 17.58
C GLU A 283 -2.29 -18.16 17.72
N TRP A 284 -1.45 -17.85 16.75
CA TRP A 284 -0.01 -18.14 16.81
C TRP A 284 0.73 -17.29 17.85
N ILE A 285 0.38 -16.01 18.02
CA ILE A 285 0.93 -15.14 19.08
C ILE A 285 0.63 -15.75 20.45
N ARG A 286 -0.64 -16.01 20.76
CA ARG A 286 -1.07 -16.60 22.04
C ARG A 286 -0.39 -17.95 22.30
N ALA A 287 -0.34 -18.84 21.31
CA ALA A 287 0.30 -20.15 21.43
C ALA A 287 1.81 -20.07 21.73
N LEU A 288 2.54 -19.10 21.18
CA LEU A 288 3.96 -18.91 21.52
C LEU A 288 4.18 -18.17 22.86
N LEU A 289 3.21 -17.34 23.29
CA LEU A 289 3.25 -16.70 24.60
C LEU A 289 3.05 -17.73 25.72
N GLU A 290 2.18 -18.72 25.52
CA GLU A 290 2.08 -19.90 26.41
C GLU A 290 3.42 -20.67 26.49
N GLU A 291 4.21 -20.76 25.41
CA GLU A 291 5.55 -21.39 25.43
C GLU A 291 6.57 -20.63 26.29
N VAL A 292 6.39 -19.33 26.56
CA VAL A 292 7.24 -18.52 27.47
C VAL A 292 6.65 -18.34 28.88
N GLY A 293 5.48 -18.91 29.14
CA GLY A 293 4.85 -18.91 30.46
C GLY A 293 3.84 -17.81 30.72
N ALA A 294 3.29 -17.16 29.68
CA ALA A 294 2.11 -16.32 29.83
C ALA A 294 0.91 -17.16 30.30
N GLU A 295 0.15 -16.64 31.25
CA GLU A 295 -0.97 -17.35 31.88
C GLU A 295 -2.24 -17.26 31.03
N ALA A 296 -3.11 -18.27 31.09
CA ALA A 296 -4.32 -18.34 30.25
C ALA A 296 -5.30 -17.16 30.45
N GLU A 297 -5.24 -16.47 31.59
CA GLU A 297 -6.04 -15.28 31.89
C GLU A 297 -5.62 -14.05 31.04
N ALA A 298 -4.42 -14.05 30.43
CA ALA A 298 -3.98 -13.03 29.48
C ALA A 298 -4.70 -13.12 28.12
N PHE A 299 -5.44 -14.20 27.86
CA PHE A 299 -6.02 -14.54 26.55
C PHE A 299 -7.55 -14.60 26.56
N THR A 300 -8.19 -13.82 27.44
CA THR A 300 -9.66 -13.85 27.64
C THR A 300 -10.46 -13.13 26.54
N GLU A 301 -9.87 -12.15 25.86
CA GLU A 301 -10.54 -11.43 24.76
C GLU A 301 -10.77 -12.33 23.53
N PRO A 302 -11.88 -12.14 22.78
CA PRO A 302 -12.13 -12.88 21.55
C PRO A 302 -11.06 -12.57 20.50
N LEU A 303 -10.79 -13.52 19.62
CA LEU A 303 -9.97 -13.28 18.44
C LEU A 303 -10.66 -12.26 17.51
N PRO A 304 -9.90 -11.39 16.84
CA PRO A 304 -10.43 -10.42 15.89
C PRO A 304 -11.10 -11.14 14.70
N SER A 305 -12.13 -10.52 14.14
CA SER A 305 -12.65 -10.93 12.83
C SER A 305 -11.78 -10.36 11.70
N ASP A 306 -11.36 -11.20 10.76
CA ASP A 306 -10.80 -10.73 9.50
C ASP A 306 -11.81 -9.82 8.77
N GLN A 307 -11.31 -8.73 8.17
CA GLN A 307 -12.11 -7.73 7.44
C GLN A 307 -12.99 -8.41 6.37
N LYS A 308 -14.28 -8.09 6.36
CA LYS A 308 -15.21 -8.76 5.44
C LYS A 308 -15.05 -8.20 4.04
N ARG A 309 -14.66 -9.04 3.09
CA ARG A 309 -14.56 -8.66 1.66
C ARG A 309 -15.94 -8.63 1.02
N ASP A 310 -16.23 -7.56 0.27
CA ASP A 310 -17.44 -7.44 -0.52
C ASP A 310 -17.52 -8.60 -1.53
N SER A 311 -18.62 -9.35 -1.48
CA SER A 311 -18.81 -10.55 -2.28
C SER A 311 -18.74 -10.30 -3.80
N ALA A 312 -19.08 -9.10 -4.26
CA ALA A 312 -19.05 -8.74 -5.69
C ALA A 312 -17.62 -8.47 -6.21
N SER A 313 -16.63 -8.31 -5.32
CA SER A 313 -15.21 -8.23 -5.69
C SER A 313 -14.60 -9.58 -6.14
N MET A 314 -15.36 -10.67 -6.01
CA MET A 314 -14.96 -12.03 -6.36
C MET A 314 -15.86 -12.57 -7.49
N GLN A 315 -15.28 -13.02 -8.59
CA GLN A 315 -16.00 -13.67 -9.69
C GLN A 315 -15.32 -14.99 -10.06
N ASP A 316 -16.08 -16.10 -10.05
CA ASP A 316 -15.60 -17.45 -10.36
C ASP A 316 -14.33 -17.90 -9.58
N GLY A 317 -14.14 -17.34 -8.37
CA GLY A 317 -12.98 -17.58 -7.52
C GLY A 317 -11.76 -16.69 -7.79
N ALA A 318 -11.79 -15.87 -8.84
CA ALA A 318 -10.81 -14.83 -9.11
C ALA A 318 -11.18 -13.51 -8.41
N ARG A 319 -10.15 -12.73 -8.02
CA ARG A 319 -10.33 -11.33 -7.59
C ARG A 319 -10.56 -10.46 -8.83
N MET A 320 -11.59 -9.63 -8.78
CA MET A 320 -11.93 -8.67 -9.83
C MET A 320 -11.45 -7.25 -9.52
N GLN A 321 -10.61 -7.12 -8.48
CA GLN A 321 -10.04 -5.87 -8.02
C GLN A 321 -8.91 -5.43 -8.95
N THR A 322 -8.93 -4.16 -9.37
CA THR A 322 -7.82 -3.54 -10.09
C THR A 322 -6.54 -3.66 -9.25
N PRO A 323 -5.42 -4.16 -9.81
CA PRO A 323 -4.15 -4.26 -9.11
C PRO A 323 -3.62 -2.87 -8.76
N GLU A 324 -2.58 -2.80 -7.93
CA GLU A 324 -1.85 -1.55 -7.75
C GLU A 324 -1.25 -1.09 -9.08
N LEU A 325 -1.48 0.19 -9.41
CA LEU A 325 -1.03 0.81 -10.66
C LEU A 325 0.04 1.86 -10.32
N PHE A 326 1.22 1.72 -10.91
CA PHE A 326 2.34 2.64 -10.73
C PHE A 326 2.44 3.60 -11.91
N ALA A 327 2.66 4.89 -11.61
CA ALA A 327 2.84 5.94 -12.61
C ALA A 327 4.31 6.09 -13.07
N GLY A 328 5.28 5.62 -12.28
CA GLY A 328 6.68 5.56 -12.69
C GLY A 328 7.02 4.37 -13.59
N TRP A 329 7.90 4.60 -14.57
CA TRP A 329 8.20 3.60 -15.61
C TRP A 329 8.98 2.38 -15.12
N GLU A 330 9.75 2.47 -14.03
CA GLU A 330 10.56 1.35 -13.55
C GLU A 330 9.69 0.23 -12.97
N PHE A 331 8.64 0.61 -12.23
CA PHE A 331 7.62 -0.31 -11.75
C PHE A 331 6.79 -0.89 -12.90
N THR A 332 6.42 -0.09 -13.91
CA THR A 332 5.71 -0.61 -15.11
C THR A 332 6.57 -1.60 -15.92
N VAL A 333 7.88 -1.38 -16.01
CA VAL A 333 8.81 -2.22 -16.79
C VAL A 333 9.30 -3.44 -16.03
N SER A 334 9.45 -3.39 -14.70
CA SER A 334 9.88 -4.53 -13.89
C SER A 334 8.87 -5.69 -13.92
N GLN A 335 7.56 -5.39 -13.99
CA GLN A 335 6.51 -6.39 -14.19
C GLN A 335 6.67 -7.20 -15.49
N ARG A 336 7.34 -6.67 -16.54
CA ARG A 336 7.69 -7.45 -17.75
C ARG A 336 8.65 -8.62 -17.48
N ARG A 337 9.45 -8.59 -16.41
CA ARG A 337 10.66 -9.43 -16.28
C ARG A 337 10.65 -10.47 -15.16
N GLY A 338 9.69 -10.48 -14.23
CA GLY A 338 9.58 -11.63 -13.32
C GLY A 338 8.59 -11.57 -12.16
N GLY A 339 7.40 -12.13 -12.37
CA GLY A 339 6.75 -12.95 -11.34
C GLY A 339 5.63 -12.31 -10.51
N ILE A 340 5.24 -11.07 -10.78
CA ILE A 340 4.02 -10.44 -10.24
C ILE A 340 3.34 -9.73 -11.42
N GLY A 341 2.06 -10.02 -11.67
CA GLY A 341 1.26 -9.38 -12.73
C GLY A 341 1.75 -9.67 -14.15
N GLN A 342 1.13 -10.63 -14.84
CA GLN A 342 1.36 -10.82 -16.27
C GLN A 342 0.43 -9.89 -17.07
N GLY A 343 0.84 -8.63 -17.23
CA GLY A 343 0.11 -7.59 -17.96
C GLY A 343 1.00 -6.88 -19.00
N ASP A 344 0.38 -6.38 -20.06
CA ASP A 344 1.03 -5.46 -21.00
C ASP A 344 1.34 -4.11 -20.33
N VAL A 345 2.19 -3.29 -20.94
CA VAL A 345 2.74 -2.08 -20.30
C VAL A 345 1.61 -1.08 -20.00
N TYR A 346 1.35 -0.84 -18.72
CA TYR A 346 0.19 -0.07 -18.22
C TYR A 346 0.23 1.45 -18.48
N ILE A 347 1.37 1.93 -18.98
CA ILE A 347 1.55 3.24 -19.62
C ILE A 347 1.91 2.93 -21.07
N GLU A 348 1.27 3.57 -22.07
CA GLU A 348 1.66 3.37 -23.48
C GLU A 348 3.08 3.91 -23.72
N ALA A 349 4.08 3.06 -23.51
CA ALA A 349 5.51 3.37 -23.55
C ALA A 349 6.06 3.54 -24.99
N ALA A 350 5.34 4.31 -25.80
CA ALA A 350 5.79 4.81 -27.10
C ALA A 350 6.41 6.22 -27.03
N GLN A 351 6.27 6.93 -25.91
CA GLN A 351 6.69 8.34 -25.77
C GLN A 351 7.74 8.62 -24.67
N ALA A 352 7.98 7.70 -23.72
CA ALA A 352 8.89 7.91 -22.59
C ALA A 352 10.40 7.80 -22.90
N SER A 353 10.81 7.81 -24.19
CA SER A 353 12.19 7.51 -24.59
C SER A 353 12.99 8.73 -25.04
N SER A 354 13.50 9.48 -24.06
CA SER A 354 14.84 10.09 -24.18
C SER A 354 15.47 10.22 -22.80
N GLU A 355 16.43 9.35 -22.50
CA GLU A 355 17.33 9.53 -21.37
C GLU A 355 18.04 10.89 -21.53
N SER A 356 17.75 11.84 -20.65
CA SER A 356 18.62 13.00 -20.46
C SER A 356 19.90 12.52 -19.74
N GLU A 357 21.03 13.18 -19.99
CA GLU A 357 22.29 12.82 -19.30
C GLU A 357 22.23 13.07 -17.77
N ASP A 358 21.18 13.76 -17.31
CA ASP A 358 20.95 14.18 -15.92
C ASP A 358 19.86 13.34 -15.20
N HIS A 359 19.36 12.25 -15.81
CA HIS A 359 18.28 11.39 -15.29
C HIS A 359 16.89 12.04 -15.09
N GLU A 360 16.71 13.32 -15.41
CA GLU A 360 15.39 13.96 -15.41
C GLU A 360 14.51 13.44 -16.56
N ALA A 361 13.26 13.12 -16.23
CA ALA A 361 12.27 12.69 -17.20
C ALA A 361 11.90 13.82 -18.16
N ALA A 362 12.02 13.57 -19.47
CA ALA A 362 11.60 14.53 -20.48
C ALA A 362 10.08 14.76 -20.42
N VAL A 363 9.67 16.03 -20.47
CA VAL A 363 8.26 16.42 -20.59
C VAL A 363 7.73 16.04 -21.98
N ALA A 364 6.63 15.31 -22.00
CA ALA A 364 5.88 14.96 -23.21
C ALA A 364 4.42 15.39 -23.08
N ASP A 365 3.80 15.78 -24.21
CA ASP A 365 2.37 16.12 -24.29
C ASP A 365 1.57 14.84 -24.63
N PHE A 366 0.81 14.36 -23.65
CA PHE A 366 0.01 13.15 -23.70
C PHE A 366 -1.45 13.45 -24.04
N GLN A 367 -2.08 12.53 -24.77
CA GLN A 367 -3.46 12.67 -25.21
C GLN A 367 -4.21 11.37 -24.91
N VAL A 368 -5.31 11.47 -24.16
CA VAL A 368 -6.10 10.30 -23.78
C VAL A 368 -6.80 9.72 -25.03
N PRO A 369 -6.66 8.42 -25.32
CA PRO A 369 -7.28 7.82 -26.49
C PRO A 369 -8.82 7.80 -26.37
N SER A 370 -9.51 7.74 -27.52
CA SER A 370 -10.98 7.65 -27.58
C SER A 370 -11.58 6.37 -26.96
N SER A 371 -10.73 5.44 -26.53
CA SER A 371 -11.10 4.19 -25.85
C SER A 371 -10.05 3.87 -24.80
N VAL A 372 -10.49 3.76 -23.55
CA VAL A 372 -9.65 3.47 -22.37
C VAL A 372 -9.92 2.06 -21.85
N SER A 373 -8.90 1.43 -21.28
CA SER A 373 -8.93 0.08 -20.73
C SER A 373 -8.89 0.10 -19.20
N VAL A 374 -9.35 -0.99 -18.59
CA VAL A 374 -9.13 -1.25 -17.16
C VAL A 374 -7.64 -1.39 -16.84
N ASP A 375 -7.30 -1.13 -15.58
CA ASP A 375 -5.96 -1.36 -15.01
C ASP A 375 -4.84 -0.52 -15.66
N HIS A 376 -5.16 0.54 -16.40
CA HIS A 376 -4.17 1.46 -17.01
C HIS A 376 -4.28 2.88 -16.45
N ILE A 377 -3.16 3.59 -16.39
CA ILE A 377 -3.11 5.03 -16.10
C ILE A 377 -2.91 5.78 -17.42
N TYR A 378 -3.77 6.76 -17.68
CA TYR A 378 -3.71 7.65 -18.83
C TYR A 378 -3.45 9.08 -18.39
N PHE A 379 -2.70 9.82 -19.19
CA PHE A 379 -2.36 11.23 -18.96
C PHE A 379 -2.92 12.09 -20.10
N GLN A 380 -3.43 13.27 -19.75
CA GLN A 380 -3.80 14.35 -20.66
C GLN A 380 -2.94 15.57 -20.33
N GLY A 381 -2.33 16.17 -21.35
CA GLY A 381 -1.49 17.37 -21.19
C GLY A 381 0.01 17.09 -21.06
N PRO A 382 0.81 18.07 -20.63
CA PRO A 382 2.26 17.93 -20.50
C PRO A 382 2.64 17.25 -19.17
N TRP A 383 3.33 16.12 -19.25
CA TRP A 383 3.80 15.34 -18.09
C TRP A 383 5.25 14.89 -18.25
N ALA A 384 5.97 14.77 -17.14
CA ALA A 384 7.27 14.11 -17.03
C ALA A 384 7.09 12.76 -16.32
N ILE A 385 7.42 11.65 -16.99
CA ILE A 385 7.27 10.29 -16.43
C ILE A 385 8.64 9.78 -15.96
N GLY A 386 8.89 9.84 -14.66
CA GLY A 386 10.11 9.40 -13.99
C GLY A 386 10.14 7.90 -13.66
N PRO A 387 11.22 7.41 -13.01
CA PRO A 387 11.35 6.00 -12.64
C PRO A 387 10.27 5.53 -11.66
N GLU A 388 9.98 6.34 -10.64
CA GLU A 388 9.03 6.03 -9.56
C GLU A 388 7.67 6.73 -9.68
N SER A 389 7.65 7.93 -10.25
CA SER A 389 6.47 8.81 -10.29
C SER A 389 6.26 9.47 -11.66
N ALA A 390 5.05 9.99 -11.89
CA ALA A 390 4.75 10.96 -12.92
C ALA A 390 4.54 12.35 -12.29
N ARG A 391 5.09 13.40 -12.90
CA ARG A 391 4.89 14.80 -12.48
C ARG A 391 4.22 15.61 -13.58
N HIS A 392 3.21 16.39 -13.22
CA HIS A 392 2.60 17.36 -14.12
C HIS A 392 3.60 18.46 -14.50
N ALA A 393 3.55 18.98 -15.72
CA ALA A 393 4.57 19.92 -16.21
C ALA A 393 4.02 21.31 -16.58
N ARG A 394 2.87 21.69 -16.01
CA ARG A 394 2.20 22.98 -16.25
C ARG A 394 1.36 23.43 -15.05
N GLU A 395 1.40 24.72 -14.71
CA GLU A 395 0.33 25.35 -13.93
C GLU A 395 -0.92 25.50 -14.82
N ASP A 396 -2.03 24.85 -14.47
CA ASP A 396 -3.27 24.84 -15.27
C ASP A 396 -4.52 25.16 -14.42
N THR A 397 -4.72 26.45 -14.14
CA THR A 397 -5.90 26.94 -13.38
C THR A 397 -7.25 26.72 -14.09
N GLU A 398 -7.24 26.24 -15.34
CA GLU A 398 -8.46 25.92 -16.10
C GLU A 398 -8.81 24.41 -16.05
N TYR A 399 -7.94 23.56 -15.46
CA TYR A 399 -8.13 22.12 -15.30
C TYR A 399 -8.41 21.39 -16.64
N ASN A 400 -7.65 21.73 -17.69
CA ASN A 400 -7.63 21.03 -18.97
C ASN A 400 -6.82 19.72 -18.90
N ASP A 401 -5.78 19.70 -18.07
CA ASP A 401 -4.86 18.57 -17.88
C ASP A 401 -5.31 17.64 -16.75
N PHE A 402 -5.14 16.33 -16.93
CA PHE A 402 -5.59 15.34 -15.96
C PHE A 402 -4.92 13.96 -16.07
N VAL A 403 -5.00 13.22 -14.97
CA VAL A 403 -4.83 11.77 -14.93
C VAL A 403 -6.20 11.10 -15.05
N LEU A 404 -6.28 9.99 -15.78
CA LEU A 404 -7.48 9.15 -15.91
C LEU A 404 -7.13 7.68 -15.71
N LEU A 405 -7.97 6.92 -15.02
CA LEU A 405 -7.91 5.46 -15.00
C LEU A 405 -9.31 4.83 -14.93
N VAL A 406 -9.42 3.56 -15.34
CA VAL A 406 -10.64 2.77 -15.19
C VAL A 406 -10.41 1.67 -14.15
N TYR A 407 -11.15 1.72 -13.04
CA TYR A 407 -10.96 0.82 -11.90
C TYR A 407 -12.17 -0.06 -11.59
N SER A 408 -11.91 -1.18 -10.91
CA SER A 408 -12.92 -1.94 -10.16
C SER A 408 -12.47 -2.05 -8.72
N ALA A 409 -13.18 -1.36 -7.83
CA ALA A 409 -12.86 -1.24 -6.41
C ALA A 409 -14.11 -0.86 -5.61
N ARG A 410 -14.06 -1.06 -4.30
CA ARG A 410 -14.92 -0.35 -3.36
C ARG A 410 -14.28 0.99 -2.97
N SER A 411 -12.98 1.01 -2.73
CA SER A 411 -12.27 2.23 -2.35
C SER A 411 -11.00 2.46 -3.17
N VAL A 412 -10.61 3.73 -3.32
CA VAL A 412 -9.45 4.15 -4.12
C VAL A 412 -8.58 5.10 -3.29
N ASN A 413 -7.27 4.88 -3.39
CA ASN A 413 -6.23 5.69 -2.79
C ASN A 413 -5.22 6.03 -3.86
N THR A 414 -4.42 7.05 -3.59
CA THR A 414 -3.32 7.45 -4.45
C THR A 414 -2.15 7.93 -3.60
N VAL A 415 -0.93 7.58 -3.99
CA VAL A 415 0.29 8.11 -3.37
C VAL A 415 0.72 9.33 -4.17
N LEU A 416 0.64 10.50 -3.54
CA LEU A 416 0.92 11.81 -4.15
C LEU A 416 2.07 12.50 -3.42
N THR A 417 2.70 13.48 -4.07
CA THR A 417 3.76 14.30 -3.47
C THR A 417 3.65 15.76 -3.91
N SER A 418 4.13 16.65 -3.05
CA SER A 418 4.60 17.99 -3.39
C SER A 418 6.13 17.96 -3.28
N GLU A 419 6.86 18.10 -4.39
CA GLU A 419 8.33 18.17 -4.38
C GLU A 419 8.80 19.55 -3.91
N SER A 420 8.03 20.60 -4.20
CA SER A 420 8.31 21.96 -3.74
C SER A 420 8.05 22.16 -2.24
N GLY A 421 7.16 21.36 -1.65
CA GLY A 421 6.62 21.53 -0.30
C GLY A 421 5.48 22.57 -0.21
N GLU A 422 5.10 23.22 -1.31
CA GLU A 422 3.98 24.15 -1.35
C GLU A 422 2.65 23.42 -1.64
N PRO A 423 1.57 23.75 -0.92
CA PRO A 423 0.31 23.04 -1.04
C PRO A 423 -0.42 23.36 -2.36
N TYR A 424 -0.91 22.33 -3.04
CA TYR A 424 -1.65 22.47 -4.30
C TYR A 424 -2.99 21.70 -4.28
N LYS A 425 -3.92 22.09 -5.16
CA LYS A 425 -5.27 21.49 -5.20
C LYS A 425 -5.32 20.39 -6.26
N VAL A 426 -6.00 19.29 -5.93
CA VAL A 426 -6.36 18.25 -6.89
C VAL A 426 -7.87 18.06 -6.87
N VAL A 427 -8.54 18.40 -7.97
CA VAL A 427 -9.96 18.13 -8.20
C VAL A 427 -10.11 16.67 -8.62
N VAL A 428 -11.08 15.96 -8.06
CA VAL A 428 -11.31 14.52 -8.30
C VAL A 428 -12.74 14.31 -8.78
N THR A 429 -12.94 13.54 -9.85
CA THR A 429 -14.27 13.12 -10.32
C THR A 429 -14.35 11.63 -10.59
N VAL A 430 -15.54 11.06 -10.47
CA VAL A 430 -15.83 9.68 -10.89
C VAL A 430 -16.98 9.73 -11.90
N ASN A 431 -16.77 9.11 -13.06
CA ASN A 431 -17.69 9.13 -14.21
C ASN A 431 -18.10 10.55 -14.65
N ASN A 432 -17.15 11.50 -14.60
CA ASN A 432 -17.35 12.93 -14.87
C ASN A 432 -18.28 13.67 -13.89
N GLU A 433 -18.60 13.06 -12.74
CA GLU A 433 -19.35 13.69 -11.64
C GLU A 433 -18.44 13.93 -10.43
N TYR A 434 -18.67 15.02 -9.70
CA TYR A 434 -18.00 15.26 -8.42
C TYR A 434 -18.45 14.21 -7.39
N LEU A 435 -17.53 13.85 -6.50
CA LEU A 435 -17.80 13.03 -5.33
C LEU A 435 -18.76 13.76 -4.38
N THR A 436 -19.46 13.01 -3.56
CA THR A 436 -20.40 13.49 -2.55
C THR A 436 -19.99 13.00 -1.17
N GLU A 437 -20.64 13.50 -0.12
CA GLU A 437 -20.47 12.96 1.24
C GLU A 437 -20.77 11.44 1.36
N GLU A 438 -21.44 10.83 0.36
CA GLU A 438 -21.75 9.39 0.34
C GLU A 438 -20.67 8.52 -0.29
N ASN A 439 -19.75 9.09 -1.10
CA ASN A 439 -18.71 8.32 -1.80
C ASN A 439 -17.27 8.91 -1.74
N LYS A 440 -17.09 10.06 -1.09
CA LYS A 440 -15.79 10.69 -0.93
C LYS A 440 -14.90 9.90 0.04
N GLY A 441 -13.61 9.79 -0.27
CA GLY A 441 -12.61 9.33 0.70
C GLY A 441 -12.35 10.35 1.81
N ASN A 442 -11.59 9.95 2.83
CA ASN A 442 -11.35 10.77 4.02
C ASN A 442 -10.60 12.08 3.71
N ASP A 443 -9.73 12.08 2.70
CA ASP A 443 -8.89 13.24 2.34
C ASP A 443 -9.59 14.20 1.35
N ILE A 444 -10.79 13.87 0.87
CA ILE A 444 -11.58 14.72 -0.01
C ILE A 444 -12.44 15.70 0.80
N VAL A 445 -12.36 16.97 0.42
CA VAL A 445 -13.24 18.06 0.81
C VAL A 445 -14.29 18.28 -0.27
N ILE A 446 -15.56 18.45 0.13
CA ILE A 446 -16.62 18.95 -0.74
C ILE A 446 -16.71 20.46 -0.54
N GLY A 447 -16.37 21.24 -1.57
CA GLY A 447 -16.44 22.70 -1.55
C GLY A 447 -17.88 23.22 -1.56
N GLU A 448 -18.08 24.50 -1.23
CA GLU A 448 -19.42 25.12 -1.21
C GLU A 448 -20.16 25.04 -2.56
N GLY A 449 -19.42 24.95 -3.68
CA GLY A 449 -19.96 24.75 -5.02
C GLY A 449 -20.27 23.30 -5.39
N GLY A 450 -20.07 22.34 -4.48
CA GLY A 450 -20.21 20.90 -4.74
C GLY A 450 -19.01 20.26 -5.46
N GLU A 451 -17.90 20.98 -5.62
CA GLU A 451 -16.65 20.41 -6.15
C GLU A 451 -15.97 19.50 -5.13
N SER A 452 -15.51 18.32 -5.57
CA SER A 452 -14.71 17.41 -4.76
C SER A 452 -13.23 17.56 -5.06
N TYR A 453 -12.43 17.86 -4.04
CA TYR A 453 -11.00 18.04 -4.17
C TYR A 453 -10.25 17.61 -2.91
N LEU A 454 -8.93 17.40 -3.03
CA LEU A 454 -8.00 17.35 -1.91
C LEU A 454 -6.95 18.46 -2.04
N ILE A 455 -6.29 18.78 -0.93
CA ILE A 455 -5.06 19.58 -0.91
C ILE A 455 -3.91 18.64 -0.64
N VAL A 456 -2.95 18.57 -1.56
CA VAL A 456 -1.70 17.82 -1.36
C VAL A 456 -0.69 18.72 -0.68
N THR A 457 0.06 18.17 0.27
CA THR A 457 0.94 18.93 1.17
C THR A 457 2.27 18.22 1.45
N GLU A 458 2.33 16.90 1.27
CA GLU A 458 3.46 16.05 1.66
C GLU A 458 3.38 14.71 0.92
N PRO A 459 4.50 13.97 0.77
CA PRO A 459 4.51 12.66 0.14
C PRO A 459 3.87 11.58 1.02
N LYS A 460 2.63 11.16 0.70
CA LYS A 460 1.91 10.08 1.39
C LYS A 460 0.76 9.48 0.56
N ALA A 461 0.11 8.47 1.12
CA ALA A 461 -1.16 7.96 0.62
C ALA A 461 -2.34 8.87 1.02
N TYR A 462 -3.18 9.18 0.04
CA TYR A 462 -4.42 9.93 0.18
C TYR A 462 -5.62 9.03 -0.18
N LYS A 463 -6.61 8.96 0.71
CA LYS A 463 -7.86 8.19 0.58
C LYS A 463 -8.88 9.04 -0.17
N ILE A 464 -9.09 8.75 -1.46
CA ILE A 464 -9.85 9.63 -2.37
C ILE A 464 -11.27 9.18 -2.68
N VAL A 465 -11.58 7.88 -2.69
CA VAL A 465 -12.94 7.38 -2.97
C VAL A 465 -13.28 6.22 -2.02
N GLU A 466 -14.50 6.18 -1.50
CA GLU A 466 -15.05 5.08 -0.68
C GLU A 466 -16.51 4.83 -1.06
N HIS A 467 -16.79 3.81 -1.86
CA HIS A 467 -18.15 3.45 -2.26
C HIS A 467 -18.84 2.60 -1.19
N SER A 468 -20.15 2.78 -1.02
CA SER A 468 -20.98 1.96 -0.12
C SER A 468 -21.11 0.48 -0.52
N GLU A 469 -20.84 0.16 -1.79
CA GLU A 469 -20.82 -1.19 -2.38
C GLU A 469 -19.71 -1.27 -3.45
N TRP A 470 -19.21 -2.47 -3.73
CA TRP A 470 -18.23 -2.72 -4.79
C TRP A 470 -18.64 -2.18 -6.16
N GLN A 471 -17.80 -1.34 -6.76
CA GLN A 471 -18.02 -0.81 -8.10
C GLN A 471 -17.12 -1.46 -9.15
N LYS A 472 -17.63 -1.54 -10.39
CA LYS A 472 -16.93 -2.13 -11.54
C LYS A 472 -16.78 -1.10 -12.67
N HIS A 473 -15.59 -1.05 -13.27
CA HIS A 473 -15.24 -0.21 -14.41
C HIS A 473 -15.64 1.27 -14.26
N GLN A 474 -15.41 1.85 -13.09
CA GLN A 474 -15.61 3.28 -12.85
C GLN A 474 -14.46 4.07 -13.46
N ILE A 475 -14.74 5.25 -14.01
CA ILE A 475 -13.73 6.14 -14.59
C ILE A 475 -13.36 7.19 -13.54
N LEU A 476 -12.14 7.15 -13.02
CA LEU A 476 -11.59 8.21 -12.16
C LEU A 476 -10.90 9.26 -13.04
N GLN A 477 -11.08 10.54 -12.74
CA GLN A 477 -10.22 11.61 -13.24
C GLN A 477 -9.70 12.49 -12.10
N MET A 478 -8.46 12.94 -12.21
CA MET A 478 -7.80 13.85 -11.27
C MET A 478 -7.13 14.99 -12.03
N PHE A 479 -7.50 16.23 -11.69
CA PHE A 479 -7.04 17.46 -12.33
C PHE A 479 -6.29 18.30 -11.28
N SER A 480 -5.21 18.97 -11.64
CA SER A 480 -4.51 19.89 -10.73
C SER A 480 -4.16 21.20 -11.41
N ASP A 481 -4.09 22.26 -10.60
CA ASP A 481 -3.69 23.60 -11.00
C ASP A 481 -2.16 23.82 -10.96
N SER A 482 -1.39 22.83 -10.49
CA SER A 482 0.05 22.95 -10.23
C SER A 482 0.90 21.99 -11.08
N ASP A 483 2.12 22.41 -11.42
CA ASP A 483 3.19 21.57 -11.96
C ASP A 483 3.97 20.82 -10.87
N ASP A 484 3.64 21.03 -9.59
CA ASP A 484 4.13 20.22 -8.47
C ASP A 484 3.29 18.95 -8.25
N PHE A 485 2.28 18.70 -9.10
CA PHE A 485 1.44 17.49 -9.01
C PHE A 485 2.22 16.23 -9.37
N GLY A 486 2.81 15.61 -8.35
CA GLY A 486 3.47 14.30 -8.41
C GLY A 486 2.53 13.17 -8.01
N LEU A 487 2.53 12.09 -8.80
CA LEU A 487 1.76 10.86 -8.61
C LEU A 487 2.71 9.66 -8.66
N PHE A 488 2.70 8.81 -7.63
CA PHE A 488 3.46 7.55 -7.57
C PHE A 488 2.60 6.34 -7.94
N SER A 489 1.49 6.11 -7.23
CA SER A 489 0.63 4.95 -7.47
C SER A 489 -0.86 5.20 -7.18
N PHE A 490 -1.68 4.25 -7.62
CA PHE A 490 -3.05 4.05 -7.18
C PHE A 490 -3.22 2.67 -6.53
N THR A 491 -3.84 2.64 -5.35
CA THR A 491 -4.16 1.40 -4.62
C THR A 491 -5.64 1.32 -4.30
N PHE A 492 -6.15 0.10 -4.25
CA PHE A 492 -7.59 -0.18 -4.24
C PHE A 492 -8.00 -0.99 -3.01
N GLY A 493 -9.24 -0.84 -2.57
CA GLY A 493 -9.84 -1.60 -1.46
C GLY A 493 -11.12 -2.32 -1.85
N SER A 494 -11.50 -3.33 -1.06
CA SER A 494 -12.63 -4.23 -1.33
C SER A 494 -13.40 -4.68 -0.08
N TYR A 495 -13.15 -4.08 1.08
CA TYR A 495 -13.74 -4.54 2.35
C TYR A 495 -15.00 -3.75 2.68
N GLU A 496 -16.04 -4.43 3.14
CA GLU A 496 -17.34 -3.82 3.45
C GLU A 496 -17.24 -2.75 4.56
N ASP A 497 -16.28 -2.92 5.47
CA ASP A 497 -16.01 -2.00 6.57
C ASP A 497 -15.25 -0.72 6.14
N GLY A 498 -14.83 -0.64 4.86
CA GLY A 498 -14.13 0.50 4.28
C GLY A 498 -12.62 0.54 4.58
N PHE A 499 -12.16 1.71 5.03
CA PHE A 499 -10.75 2.05 5.26
C PHE A 499 -10.24 1.72 6.67
#